data_AF-A0A1H3DUL6-F1
#
_entry.id   AF-A0A1H3DUL6-F1
#
_cell.length_a   1.000
_cell.length_b   1.000
_cell.length_c   1.000
_cell.angle_alpha   90.00
_cell.angle_beta   90.00
_cell.angle_gamma   90.00
#
_symmetry.space_group_name_H-M   'P 1'
#
loop_
_entity.id
_entity.type
_entity.pdbx_description
1 polymer ?
#
loop_
_entity_poly.entity_id
_entity_poly.type
_entity_poly.pdbx_seq_one_letter_code
_entity_poly.pdbx_strand_id
1 'polypeptide(L)'
;MFKFENISRVLQLTDNNQATLKIEHLNELVKEIDPDGFPNSAYDKSWRTWWSNNKSSPKRQCHAWLSVGWQTDVSKSKQGEYITFIRE
;
A
#
# COMPACT_ATOMS: atom_id res chain seq x y z
N MET A 1 -0.49 6.74 -16.99
CA MET A 1 0.39 6.05 -16.03
C MET A 1 -0.38 5.95 -14.72
N PHE A 2 -0.55 4.75 -14.16
CA PHE A 2 -1.28 4.60 -12.90
C PHE A 2 -0.34 4.92 -11.74
N LYS A 3 -0.79 5.75 -10.79
CA LYS A 3 0.02 6.24 -9.65
C LYS A 3 0.68 5.12 -8.81
N PHE A 4 0.17 3.89 -8.88
CA PHE A 4 0.64 2.74 -8.09
C PHE A 4 1.28 1.63 -8.94
N GLU A 5 1.59 1.90 -10.22
CA GLU A 5 2.13 0.91 -11.16
C GLU A 5 3.47 0.31 -10.69
N ASN A 6 4.35 1.14 -10.13
CA ASN A 6 5.62 0.70 -9.56
C ASN A 6 5.45 -0.27 -8.38
N ILE A 7 4.45 -0.02 -7.52
CA ILE A 7 4.15 -0.90 -6.39
C ILE A 7 3.67 -2.25 -6.92
N SER A 8 2.73 -2.26 -7.86
CA SER A 8 2.27 -3.50 -8.49
C SER A 8 3.40 -4.28 -9.15
N ARG A 9 4.34 -3.61 -9.81
CA ARG A 9 5.52 -4.24 -10.41
C ARG A 9 6.42 -4.89 -9.35
N VAL A 10 6.72 -4.19 -8.25
CA VAL A 10 7.52 -4.74 -7.15
C VAL A 10 6.83 -5.96 -6.54
N LEU A 11 5.52 -5.91 -6.34
CA LEU A 11 4.72 -7.02 -5.81
C LEU A 11 4.64 -8.21 -6.77
N GLN A 12 4.66 -7.99 -8.08
CA GLN A 12 4.69 -9.06 -9.08
C GLN A 12 6.06 -9.74 -9.19
N LEU A 13 7.13 -9.05 -8.82
CA LEU A 13 8.50 -9.59 -8.80
C LEU A 13 8.79 -10.42 -7.55
N THR A 14 7.98 -10.30 -6.50
CA THR A 14 8.03 -11.22 -5.36
C THR A 14 7.41 -12.56 -5.72
N ASP A 15 8.20 -13.64 -5.68
CA ASP A 15 7.76 -15.03 -5.89
C ASP A 15 6.76 -15.52 -4.83
N ASN A 16 6.59 -14.76 -3.75
CA ASN A 16 5.67 -15.09 -2.67
C ASN A 16 4.29 -14.47 -2.93
N ASN A 17 3.23 -15.20 -2.58
CA ASN A 17 1.85 -14.68 -2.53
C ASN A 17 1.64 -13.59 -1.46
N GLN A 18 2.72 -13.19 -0.77
CA GLN A 18 2.70 -12.19 0.27
C GLN A 18 4.00 -11.36 0.25
N ALA A 19 3.87 -10.06 0.40
CA ALA A 19 5.01 -9.14 0.53
C ALA A 19 4.73 -8.08 1.60
N THR A 20 5.68 -7.87 2.51
CA THR A 20 5.58 -6.83 3.55
C THR A 20 6.56 -5.71 3.26
N LEU A 21 6.05 -4.50 3.09
CA LEU A 21 6.84 -3.32 2.74
C LEU A 21 6.58 -2.18 3.74
N LYS A 22 7.63 -1.43 4.08
CA LYS A 22 7.51 -0.22 4.91
C LYS A 22 6.81 0.89 4.12
N ILE A 23 5.94 1.68 4.77
CA ILE A 23 5.23 2.79 4.09
C ILE A 23 6.21 3.79 3.47
N GLU A 24 7.31 4.09 4.14
CA GLU A 24 8.36 4.97 3.61
C GLU A 24 8.92 4.46 2.29
N HIS A 25 9.22 3.15 2.19
CA HIS A 25 9.72 2.57 0.96
C HIS A 25 8.66 2.56 -0.16
N LEU A 26 7.41 2.29 0.18
CA LEU A 26 6.30 2.41 -0.77
C LEU A 26 6.20 3.85 -1.33
N ASN A 27 6.46 4.86 -0.50
CA ASN A 27 6.42 6.26 -0.92
C ASN A 27 7.55 6.61 -1.89
N GLU A 28 8.74 6.05 -1.68
CA GLU A 28 9.86 6.20 -2.62
C GLU A 28 9.47 5.67 -4.00
N LEU A 29 8.86 4.49 -4.07
CA LEU A 29 8.37 3.89 -5.32
C LEU A 29 7.30 4.73 -6.02
N VAL A 30 6.41 5.39 -5.26
CA VAL A 30 5.40 6.30 -5.82
C VAL A 30 6.04 7.58 -6.31
N LYS A 31 7.03 8.12 -5.60
CA LYS A 31 7.74 9.36 -5.95
C LYS A 31 8.48 9.31 -7.28
N GLU A 32 8.81 8.12 -7.77
CA GLU A 32 9.34 7.93 -9.12
C GLU A 32 8.34 8.29 -10.23
N ILE A 33 7.02 8.23 -9.96
CA ILE A 33 5.95 8.54 -10.91
C ILE A 33 5.25 9.85 -10.55
N ASP A 34 5.03 10.09 -9.26
CA ASP A 34 4.34 11.25 -8.71
C ASP A 34 5.19 11.86 -7.58
N PRO A 35 5.93 12.96 -7.85
CA PRO A 35 6.85 13.57 -6.89
C PRO A 35 6.23 13.93 -5.53
N ASP A 36 4.91 14.17 -5.50
CA ASP A 36 4.18 14.48 -4.28
C ASP A 36 4.02 13.25 -3.37
N GLY A 37 4.13 12.04 -3.93
CA GLY A 37 4.06 10.78 -3.19
C GLY A 37 2.68 10.50 -2.60
N PHE A 38 2.67 9.86 -1.42
CA PHE A 38 1.45 9.68 -0.64
C PHE A 38 1.11 10.92 0.18
N PRO A 39 -0.20 11.25 0.33
CA PRO A 39 -0.63 12.31 1.23
C PRO A 39 -0.32 11.96 2.70
N ASN A 40 -0.21 12.98 3.57
CA ASN A 40 0.04 12.80 5.01
C ASN A 40 -0.92 11.82 5.70
N SER A 41 -2.17 11.72 5.21
CA SER A 41 -3.15 10.75 5.71
C SER A 41 -2.73 9.28 5.59
N ALA A 42 -1.75 8.96 4.74
CA ALA A 42 -1.16 7.64 4.61
C ALA A 42 -0.16 7.29 5.73
N TYR A 43 0.21 8.27 6.57
CA TYR A 43 1.16 8.14 7.69
C TYR A 43 0.56 8.52 9.04
N ASP A 44 -0.39 9.47 9.03
CA ASP A 44 -0.99 10.03 10.24
C ASP A 44 -1.87 9.03 11.01
N LYS A 45 -2.49 9.46 12.12
CA LYS A 45 -3.31 8.60 13.02
C LYS A 45 -4.36 7.71 12.32
N SER A 46 -4.77 8.06 11.10
CA SER A 46 -5.74 7.30 10.29
C SER A 46 -5.10 6.41 9.20
N TRP A 47 -3.78 6.24 9.19
CA TRP A 47 -3.04 5.48 8.17
C TRP A 47 -3.58 4.07 8.01
N ARG A 48 -3.94 3.40 9.11
CA ARG A 48 -4.55 2.06 9.06
C ARG A 48 -5.79 2.03 8.19
N THR A 49 -6.63 3.06 8.26
CA THR A 49 -7.85 3.16 7.44
C THR A 49 -7.54 3.57 6.00
N TRP A 50 -6.41 4.23 5.76
CA TRP A 50 -5.96 4.55 4.41
C TRP A 50 -5.52 3.28 3.67
N TRP A 51 -4.81 2.40 4.38
CA TRP A 51 -4.21 1.19 3.83
C TRP A 51 -5.06 -0.07 3.95
N SER A 52 -5.92 -0.19 4.97
CA SER A 52 -6.76 -1.37 5.18
C SER A 52 -7.82 -1.47 4.10
N ASN A 53 -7.81 -2.53 3.31
CA ASN A 53 -8.80 -2.77 2.27
C ASN A 53 -9.85 -3.80 2.68
N ASN A 54 -10.61 -3.49 3.73
CA ASN A 54 -11.80 -4.28 4.02
C ASN A 54 -12.86 -4.04 2.92
N LYS A 55 -13.44 -5.11 2.36
CA LYS A 55 -14.55 -5.05 1.37
C LYS A 55 -15.76 -4.26 1.90
N SER A 56 -15.89 -4.07 3.21
CA SER A 56 -16.93 -3.26 3.86
C SER A 56 -16.53 -1.81 4.19
N SER A 57 -15.28 -1.39 3.92
CA SER A 57 -14.81 -0.03 4.19
C SER A 57 -15.22 0.95 3.08
N PRO A 58 -15.88 2.08 3.41
CA PRO A 58 -16.38 3.05 2.42
C PRO A 58 -15.29 3.96 1.81
N LYS A 59 -14.00 3.74 2.08
CA LYS A 59 -12.93 4.63 1.63
C LYS A 59 -12.40 4.27 0.23
N ARG A 60 -12.47 5.22 -0.71
CA ARG A 60 -12.10 5.08 -2.14
C ARG A 60 -10.70 4.49 -2.41
N GLN A 61 -9.77 4.68 -1.49
CA GLN A 61 -8.35 4.34 -1.59
C GLN A 61 -8.13 2.82 -1.41
N CYS A 62 -9.04 2.16 -0.66
CA CYS A 62 -9.10 0.71 -0.53
C CYS A 62 -9.41 0.01 -1.86
N HIS A 63 -10.19 0.65 -2.73
CA HIS A 63 -10.64 0.06 -3.98
C HIS A 63 -9.52 -0.07 -5.02
N ALA A 64 -8.49 0.79 -4.97
CA ALA A 64 -7.36 0.69 -5.90
C ALA A 64 -6.59 -0.63 -5.69
N TRP A 65 -6.28 -0.99 -4.44
CA TRP A 65 -5.58 -2.24 -4.11
C TRP A 65 -6.42 -3.49 -4.42
N LEU A 66 -7.72 -3.45 -4.10
CA LEU A 66 -8.63 -4.54 -4.43
C LEU A 66 -8.80 -4.72 -5.94
N SER A 67 -8.83 -3.63 -6.72
CA SER A 67 -8.96 -3.70 -8.18
C SER A 67 -7.77 -4.40 -8.87
N VAL A 68 -6.61 -4.46 -8.22
CA VAL A 68 -5.42 -5.14 -8.70
C VAL A 68 -5.18 -6.50 -8.02
N GLY A 69 -6.15 -7.02 -7.26
CA GLY A 69 -6.13 -8.38 -6.69
C GLY A 69 -5.30 -8.55 -5.41
N TRP A 70 -5.03 -7.46 -4.69
CA TRP A 70 -4.25 -7.52 -3.45
C TRP A 70 -5.10 -7.17 -2.23
N GLN A 71 -5.09 -8.04 -1.22
CA GLN A 71 -5.53 -7.73 0.14
C GLN A 71 -4.36 -7.09 0.92
N THR A 72 -4.65 -6.20 1.86
CA THR A 72 -3.64 -5.52 2.66
C THR A 72 -3.90 -5.69 4.16
N ASP A 73 -2.85 -6.00 4.90
CA ASP A 73 -2.82 -5.94 6.36
C ASP A 73 -1.80 -4.90 6.83
N VAL A 74 -2.07 -4.30 7.99
CA VAL A 74 -1.34 -3.15 8.52
C VAL A 74 -0.69 -3.50 9.85
N SER A 75 0.62 -3.35 9.94
CA SER A 75 1.37 -3.61 11.18
C SER A 75 2.30 -2.46 11.54
N LYS A 76 2.55 -2.28 12.84
CA LYS A 76 3.46 -1.25 13.35
C LYS A 76 4.47 -1.88 14.29
N SER A 77 5.74 -1.54 14.10
CA SER A 77 6.84 -1.94 14.97
C SER A 77 7.62 -0.70 15.47
N LYS A 78 8.64 -0.91 16.30
CA LYS A 78 9.57 0.17 16.70
C LYS A 78 10.33 0.78 15.51
N GLN A 79 10.40 0.07 14.39
CA GLN A 79 11.13 0.46 13.19
C GLN A 79 10.23 1.20 12.16
N GLY A 80 8.91 1.24 12.38
CA GLY A 80 7.97 2.02 11.57
C GLY A 80 6.64 1.30 11.29
N GLU A 81 5.91 1.81 10.31
CA GLU A 81 4.65 1.28 9.79
C GLU A 81 4.87 0.44 8.52
N TYR A 82 4.19 -0.70 8.45
CA TYR A 82 4.34 -1.71 7.40
C TYR A 82 3.00 -2.13 6.84
N ILE A 83 2.99 -2.38 5.53
CA ILE A 83 1.86 -2.89 4.77
C ILE A 83 2.24 -4.26 4.23
N THR A 84 1.43 -5.26 4.59
CA THR A 84 1.52 -6.61 4.06
C THR A 84 0.51 -6.75 2.94
N PHE A 85 0.96 -6.94 1.72
CA PHE A 85 0.14 -7.27 0.57
C PHE A 85 0.02 -8.79 0.47
N ILE A 86 -1.20 -9.30 0.31
CA ILE A 86 -1.52 -10.73 0.16
C ILE A 86 -2.30 -10.86 -1.14
N ARG A 87 -1.85 -11.75 -2.03
CA ARG A 87 -2.48 -12.01 -3.32
C ARG A 87 -3.69 -12.91 -3.09
N GLU A 88 -4.90 -12.45 -3.46
CA GLU A 88 -6.10 -13.30 -3.56
C GLU A 88 -6.14 -14.05 -4.91
#